data_AF-A0A943YYS5-F1
#
_entry.id   AF-A0A943YYS5-F1
#
_cell.length_a   1.000
_cell.length_b   1.000
_cell.length_c   1.000
_cell.angle_alpha   90.00
_cell.angle_beta   90.00
_cell.angle_gamma   90.00
#
_symmetry.space_group_name_H-M   'P 1'
#
loop_
_entity.id
_entity.type
_entity.pdbx_description
1 polymer ?
#
loop_
_entity_poly.entity_id
_entity_poly.type
_entity_poly.pdbx_seq_one_letter_code
_entity_poly.pdbx_strand_id
1 'polypeptide(L)'
;YPKYQVTMDMMDYAGPDSKFMHCLPATRGEEVVDEVMDHPTRSLCWDEAENREHSIRAILAYLCPKTPEDKEAADAAEARMNAVLAKIGK
;
A
#
# COMPACT_ATOMS: atom_id res chain seq x y z
N TYR A 1 -9.81 16.55 26.15
CA TYR A 1 -8.64 15.64 26.09
C TYR A 1 -8.01 15.74 24.69
N PRO A 2 -7.14 16.73 24.39
CA PRO A 2 -6.62 16.91 23.02
C PRO A 2 -5.08 16.89 22.88
N LYS A 3 -4.29 16.71 23.95
CA LYS A 3 -2.83 16.95 23.91
C LYS A 3 -2.08 16.09 22.88
N TYR A 4 -2.54 14.87 22.64
CA TYR A 4 -1.88 13.88 21.79
C TYR A 4 -2.67 13.56 20.51
N GLN A 5 -3.83 14.19 20.32
CA GLN A 5 -4.57 14.05 19.09
C GLN A 5 -3.81 14.77 17.98
N VAL A 6 -3.63 14.11 16.84
CA VAL A 6 -3.01 14.72 15.67
C VAL A 6 -4.04 15.61 14.98
N THR A 7 -3.82 16.92 15.09
CA THR A 7 -4.65 17.98 14.49
C THR A 7 -3.91 18.69 13.36
N MET A 8 -4.62 19.52 12.59
CA MET A 8 -3.98 20.37 11.57
C MET A 8 -2.96 21.34 12.19
N ASP A 9 -3.23 21.91 13.36
CA ASP A 9 -2.27 22.77 14.07
C ASP A 9 -0.97 22.01 14.41
N MET A 10 -1.08 20.74 14.82
CA MET A 10 0.08 19.89 15.09
C MET A 10 0.86 19.58 13.81
N MET A 11 0.15 19.28 12.72
CA MET A 11 0.74 19.06 11.41
C MET A 11 1.46 20.33 10.91
N ASP A 12 0.87 21.51 11.08
CA ASP A 12 1.47 22.78 10.67
C ASP A 12 2.69 23.14 11.52
N TYR A 13 2.68 22.80 12.81
CA TYR A 13 3.85 22.90 13.68
C TYR A 13 4.99 21.97 13.24
N ALA A 14 4.68 20.76 12.75
CA ALA A 14 5.67 19.81 12.23
C ALA A 14 6.33 20.31 10.92
N GLY A 15 5.65 21.19 10.19
CA GLY A 15 6.17 21.83 8.98
C GLY A 15 5.33 21.53 7.73
N PRO A 16 5.43 22.38 6.70
CA PRO A 16 4.53 22.36 5.54
C PRO A 16 4.59 21.07 4.72
N ASP A 17 5.74 20.39 4.69
CA ASP A 17 5.96 19.17 3.92
C ASP A 17 5.74 17.88 4.72
N SER A 18 5.39 17.99 6.01
CA SER A 18 5.20 16.82 6.86
C SER A 18 4.02 15.95 6.37
N LYS A 19 4.20 14.64 6.52
CA LYS A 19 3.23 13.61 6.13
C LYS A 19 2.67 12.92 7.36
N PHE A 20 1.36 12.69 7.32
CA PHE A 20 0.65 11.88 8.28
C PHE A 20 0.66 10.42 7.81
N MET A 21 1.00 9.52 8.73
CA MET A 21 1.03 8.07 8.54
C MET A 21 0.24 7.41 9.67
N HIS A 22 -0.41 6.29 9.39
CA HIS A 22 -1.19 5.54 10.37
C HIS A 22 -1.35 4.10 9.90
N CYS A 23 -1.00 3.13 10.75
CA CYS A 23 -1.00 1.72 10.40
C CYS A 23 -2.40 1.10 10.20
N LEU A 24 -3.44 1.79 10.67
CA LEU A 24 -4.86 1.40 10.65
C LEU A 24 -5.20 0.17 11.52
N PRO A 25 -6.47 -0.01 11.94
CA PRO A 25 -7.58 0.95 11.83
C PRO A 25 -7.37 2.18 12.72
N ALA A 26 -7.97 3.30 12.36
CA ALA A 26 -7.94 4.54 13.13
C ALA A 26 -9.31 4.82 13.79
N THR A 27 -9.29 5.40 14.99
CA THR A 27 -10.43 5.92 15.75
C THR A 27 -10.49 7.44 15.60
N ARG A 28 -11.27 7.88 14.61
CA ARG A 28 -11.46 9.31 14.28
C ARG A 28 -12.04 10.06 15.48
N GLY A 29 -11.49 11.25 15.73
CA GLY A 29 -11.87 12.08 16.89
C GLY A 29 -11.21 11.67 18.21
N GLU A 30 -10.41 10.59 18.24
CA GLU A 30 -9.54 10.24 19.35
C GLU A 30 -8.07 10.54 19.01
N GLU A 31 -7.36 9.65 18.30
CA GLU A 31 -5.95 9.87 17.99
C GLU A 31 -5.70 10.83 16.81
N VAL A 32 -6.67 11.01 15.93
CA VAL A 32 -6.55 11.87 14.74
C VAL A 32 -7.90 12.50 14.37
N VAL A 33 -7.88 13.73 13.88
CA VAL A 33 -9.07 14.41 13.33
C VAL A 33 -9.26 14.06 11.85
N ASP A 34 -10.51 14.15 11.37
CA ASP A 34 -10.86 13.77 9.99
C ASP A 34 -10.04 14.55 8.95
N GLU A 35 -9.82 15.84 9.19
CA GLU A 35 -9.11 16.73 8.27
C GLU A 35 -7.65 16.31 8.04
N VAL A 36 -7.00 15.72 9.04
CA VAL A 36 -5.62 15.21 8.91
C VAL A 36 -5.62 13.89 8.16
N MET A 37 -6.50 12.97 8.53
CA MET A 37 -6.54 11.62 7.96
C MET A 37 -6.95 11.63 6.49
N ASP A 38 -7.83 12.55 6.09
CA ASP A 38 -8.34 12.68 4.71
C ASP A 38 -7.61 13.79 3.92
N HIS A 39 -6.53 14.36 4.47
CA HIS A 39 -5.81 15.44 3.79
C HIS A 39 -5.24 14.97 2.44
N PRO A 40 -5.56 15.64 1.31
CA PRO A 40 -5.32 15.10 -0.03
C PRO A 40 -3.85 14.90 -0.41
N THR A 41 -2.94 15.68 0.20
CA THR A 41 -1.50 15.64 -0.14
C THR A 41 -0.58 15.36 1.04
N ARG A 42 -1.12 15.29 2.26
CA ARG A 42 -0.32 15.14 3.49
C ARG A 42 -0.63 13.84 4.20
N SER A 43 -1.83 13.27 4.03
CA SER A 43 -2.10 11.92 4.48
C SER A 43 -1.56 10.91 3.49
N LEU A 44 -0.78 9.95 3.98
CA LEU A 44 -0.25 8.81 3.22
C LEU A 44 -0.75 7.47 3.78
N CYS A 45 -1.77 7.47 4.64
CA CYS A 45 -2.21 6.24 5.33
C CYS A 45 -2.71 5.14 4.36
N TRP A 46 -3.28 5.53 3.21
CA TRP A 46 -3.70 4.57 2.17
C TRP A 46 -2.53 4.02 1.37
N ASP A 47 -1.58 4.87 0.97
CA ASP A 47 -0.35 4.43 0.30
C ASP A 47 0.48 3.53 1.24
N GLU A 48 0.54 3.87 2.53
CA GLU A 48 1.16 3.04 3.56
C GLU A 48 0.48 1.66 3.66
N ALA A 49 -0.85 1.62 3.65
CA ALA A 49 -1.62 0.38 3.68
C ALA A 49 -1.37 -0.48 2.42
N GLU A 50 -1.36 0.10 1.22
CA GLU A 50 -1.03 -0.60 -0.03
C GLU A 50 0.40 -1.15 -0.01
N ASN A 51 1.36 -0.38 0.52
CA ASN A 51 2.76 -0.78 0.64
C ASN A 51 2.99 -2.00 1.56
N ARG A 52 2.00 -2.39 2.38
CA ARG A 52 2.03 -3.68 3.10
C ARG A 52 2.04 -4.87 2.16
N GLU A 53 1.31 -4.81 1.04
CA GLU A 53 1.32 -5.89 0.06
C GLU A 53 2.68 -6.00 -0.64
N HIS A 54 3.21 -4.87 -1.12
CA HIS A 54 4.51 -4.84 -1.81
C HIS A 54 5.64 -5.35 -0.92
N SER A 55 5.70 -4.89 0.34
CA SER A 55 6.71 -5.34 1.29
C SER A 55 6.60 -6.83 1.60
N ILE A 56 5.40 -7.37 1.81
CA ILE A 56 5.20 -8.80 2.08
C ILE A 56 5.58 -9.64 0.85
N ARG A 57 5.23 -9.22 -0.38
CA ARG A 57 5.66 -9.90 -1.61
C ARG A 57 7.19 -10.00 -1.70
N ALA A 58 7.90 -8.91 -1.37
CA ALA A 58 9.36 -8.90 -1.36
C ALA A 58 9.94 -9.83 -0.27
N ILE A 59 9.37 -9.82 0.93
CA ILE A 59 9.77 -10.69 2.04
C ILE A 59 9.62 -12.17 1.65
N LEU A 60 8.48 -12.54 1.05
CA LEU A 60 8.24 -13.91 0.58
C LEU A 60 9.24 -14.31 -0.51
N ALA A 61 9.48 -13.45 -1.49
CA ALA A 61 10.44 -13.72 -2.56
C ALA A 61 11.89 -13.88 -2.06
N TYR A 62 12.25 -13.17 -0.98
CA TYR A 62 13.59 -13.20 -0.40
C TYR A 62 13.81 -14.39 0.56
N LEU A 63 12.83 -14.68 1.42
CA LEU A 63 12.99 -15.67 2.49
C LEU A 63 12.51 -17.08 2.12
N CYS A 64 11.52 -17.22 1.24
CA CYS A 64 10.99 -18.53 0.89
C CYS A 64 11.88 -19.23 -0.15
N PRO A 65 12.07 -20.55 -0.06
CA PRO A 65 12.67 -21.33 -1.14
C PRO A 65 11.90 -21.09 -2.43
N LYS A 66 12.64 -20.78 -3.50
CA LYS A 66 12.03 -20.72 -4.82
C LYS A 66 11.52 -22.11 -5.17
N THR A 67 10.25 -22.20 -5.55
CA THR A 67 9.74 -23.41 -6.20
C THR A 67 10.63 -23.67 -7.42
N PRO A 68 11.05 -24.93 -7.68
CA PRO A 68 11.78 -25.26 -8.89
C PRO A 68 11.04 -24.72 -10.11
N GLU A 69 11.76 -24.08 -11.02
CA GLU A 69 11.17 -23.60 -12.27
C GLU A 69 10.70 -24.81 -13.09
N ASP A 70 9.41 -24.88 -13.35
CA ASP A 70 8.82 -25.78 -14.33
C ASP A 70 8.66 -25.00 -15.64
N LYS A 71 9.70 -25.03 -16.47
CA LYS A 71 9.72 -24.33 -17.75
C LYS A 71 8.61 -24.80 -18.69
N GLU A 72 8.31 -26.09 -18.68
CA GLU A 72 7.28 -26.64 -19.57
C GLU A 72 5.88 -26.12 -19.18
N ALA A 73 5.59 -26.07 -17.88
CA ALA A 73 4.36 -25.45 -17.38
C ALA A 73 4.31 -23.94 -17.64
N ALA A 74 5.43 -23.23 -17.51
CA ALA A 74 5.52 -21.80 -17.79
C ALA A 74 5.27 -21.48 -19.28
N ASP A 75 5.94 -22.20 -20.18
CA ASP A 75 5.79 -22.05 -21.64
C ASP A 75 4.34 -22.37 -22.06
N ALA A 76 3.73 -23.41 -21.47
CA ALA A 76 2.33 -23.75 -21.71
C ALA A 76 1.36 -22.67 -21.22
N ALA A 77 1.62 -22.06 -20.06
CA ALA A 77 0.82 -20.96 -19.52
C ALA A 77 0.92 -19.70 -20.39
N GLU A 78 2.12 -19.38 -20.88
CA GLU A 78 2.35 -18.27 -21.80
C GLU A 78 1.66 -18.50 -23.14
N ALA A 79 1.79 -19.69 -23.73
CA ALA A 79 1.10 -20.05 -24.97
C ALA A 79 -0.43 -19.93 -24.82
N ARG A 80 -0.98 -20.36 -23.67
CA ARG A 80 -2.40 -20.20 -23.35
C ARG A 80 -2.79 -18.71 -23.23
N MET A 81 -2.00 -17.90 -22.53
CA MET A 81 -2.23 -16.46 -22.40
C MET A 81 -2.25 -15.79 -23.78
N ASN A 82 -1.25 -16.04 -24.62
CA ASN A 82 -1.15 -15.48 -25.96
C ASN A 82 -2.33 -15.89 -26.84
N ALA A 83 -2.79 -17.15 -26.74
CA ALA A 83 -3.97 -17.61 -27.45
C ALA A 83 -5.27 -16.92 -26.97
N VAL A 84 -5.37 -16.58 -25.69
CA VAL A 84 -6.51 -15.82 -25.13
C VAL A 84 -6.45 -14.36 -25.59
N LEU A 85 -5.28 -13.72 -25.51
CA LEU A 85 -5.06 -12.34 -25.95
C LEU A 85 -5.42 -12.17 -27.43
N ALA A 86 -4.95 -13.07 -28.28
CA ALA A 86 -5.28 -13.07 -29.71
C ALA A 86 -6.80 -13.15 -29.98
N LYS A 87 -7.55 -13.90 -29.16
CA LYS A 87 -9.02 -14.01 -29.29
C LYS A 87 -9.76 -12.75 -28.89
N ILE A 88 -9.19 -11.94 -28.00
CA ILE A 88 -9.78 -10.66 -27.58
C ILE A 88 -9.20 -9.45 -28.34
N GLY A 89 -8.45 -9.70 -29.41
CA GLY A 89 -7.89 -8.67 -30.28
C GLY A 89 -6.79 -7.84 -29.61
N LYS A 90 -6.09 -8.40 -28.63
CA LYS A 90 -4.92 -7.81 -27.96
C LYS A 90 -3.66 -8.60 -28.26
#